data_AF-U3U251-F1
#
_entry.id   AF-U3U251-F1
#
_cell.length_a   1.000
_cell.length_b   1.000
_cell.length_c   1.000
_cell.angle_alpha   90.00
_cell.angle_beta   90.00
_cell.angle_gamma   90.00
#
_symmetry.space_group_name_H-M   'P 1'
#
loop_
_entity.id
_entity.type
_entity.pdbx_description
1 polymer ?
#
loop_
_entity_poly.entity_id
_entity_poly.type
_entity_poly.pdbx_seq_one_letter_code
_entity_poly.pdbx_strand_id
1 'polypeptide(L)'
;MKVRTLSSDLRAALSCRAVACAWLTLCREQQRYPGLTLARLEHAIESELEGFYLRQHGRRRGQEIACALLDDLLATGPLKSAPCLSFLGQVVMDELSGRIHDARPLH
;
A
#
# COMPACT_ATOMS: atom_id res chain seq x y z
N MET A 1 2.63 -21.11 24.03
CA MET A 1 3.14 -20.68 22.71
C MET A 1 3.41 -19.18 22.77
N LYS A 2 4.65 -18.70 22.57
CA LYS A 2 4.90 -17.25 22.50
C LYS A 2 4.26 -16.74 21.21
N VAL A 3 3.24 -15.89 21.32
CA VAL A 3 2.72 -15.14 20.18
C VAL A 3 3.87 -14.29 19.68
N ARG A 4 4.42 -14.62 18.50
CA ARG A 4 5.40 -13.79 17.82
C ARG A 4 4.64 -12.63 17.19
N THR A 5 4.56 -11.51 17.90
CA THR A 5 4.05 -10.27 17.32
C THR A 5 5.05 -9.80 16.28
N LEU A 6 4.64 -9.69 15.01
CA LEU A 6 5.44 -9.06 13.97
C LEU A 6 5.74 -7.61 14.39
N SER A 7 6.97 -7.13 14.18
CA SER A 7 7.29 -5.71 14.37
C SER A 7 6.40 -4.84 13.48
N SER A 8 6.16 -3.59 13.91
CA SER A 8 5.40 -2.60 13.12
C SER A 8 5.97 -2.46 11.71
N ASP A 9 7.29 -2.43 11.59
CA ASP A 9 8.01 -2.21 10.35
C ASP A 9 7.83 -3.39 9.39
N LEU A 10 7.87 -4.62 9.91
CA LEU A 10 7.61 -5.82 9.10
C LEU A 10 6.14 -5.91 8.69
N ARG A 11 5.22 -5.55 9.58
CA ARG A 11 3.78 -5.55 9.25
C ARG A 11 3.48 -4.53 8.16
N ALA A 12 3.97 -3.30 8.30
CA ALA A 12 3.80 -2.27 7.28
C ALA A 12 4.37 -2.69 5.92
N ALA A 13 5.58 -3.25 5.89
CA ALA A 13 6.18 -3.74 4.65
C ALA A 13 5.35 -4.86 3.99
N LEU A 14 4.80 -5.79 4.78
CA LEU A 14 3.92 -6.85 4.28
C LEU A 14 2.58 -6.30 3.77
N SER A 15 1.97 -5.37 4.50
CA SER A 15 0.72 -4.72 4.10
C SER A 15 0.91 -3.87 2.85
N CYS A 16 2.01 -3.11 2.74
CA CYS A 16 2.41 -2.37 1.54
C CYS A 16 2.50 -3.29 0.32
N ARG A 17 3.26 -4.40 0.41
CA ARG A 17 3.36 -5.41 -0.64
C ARG A 17 1.99 -5.98 -1.00
N ALA A 18 1.15 -6.30 -0.02
CA ALA A 18 -0.18 -6.87 -0.25
C ALA A 18 -1.10 -5.89 -0.98
N VAL A 19 -1.15 -4.63 -0.55
CA VAL A 19 -1.90 -3.54 -1.19
C VAL A 19 -1.42 -3.33 -2.63
N ALA A 20 -0.11 -3.25 -2.84
CA ALA A 20 0.48 -3.05 -4.15
C ALA A 20 0.15 -4.21 -5.11
N CYS A 21 0.26 -5.45 -4.63
CA CYS A 21 -0.13 -6.64 -5.41
C CYS A 21 -1.62 -6.64 -5.75
N ALA A 22 -2.50 -6.34 -4.78
CA ALA A 22 -3.94 -6.28 -5.00
C ALA A 22 -4.31 -5.23 -6.04
N TRP A 23 -3.71 -4.03 -5.96
CA TRP A 23 -3.93 -2.96 -6.93
C TRP A 23 -3.43 -3.32 -8.33
N LEU A 24 -2.25 -3.91 -8.45
CA LEU A 24 -1.71 -4.31 -9.76
C LEU A 24 -2.55 -5.40 -10.44
N THR A 25 -3.11 -6.33 -9.67
CA THR A 25 -4.06 -7.32 -10.20
C THR A 25 -5.28 -6.60 -10.78
N LEU A 26 -5.87 -5.69 -10.01
CA LEU A 26 -7.03 -4.91 -10.44
C LEU A 26 -6.74 -4.01 -11.65
N CYS A 27 -5.54 -3.40 -11.73
CA CYS A 27 -5.12 -2.62 -12.88
C CYS A 27 -4.99 -3.47 -14.15
N ARG A 28 -4.45 -4.69 -14.04
CA ARG A 28 -4.34 -5.61 -15.17
C ARG A 28 -5.70 -6.05 -15.68
N GLU A 29 -6.62 -6.36 -14.78
CA GLU A 29 -8.00 -6.75 -15.12
C GLU A 29 -8.75 -5.61 -15.83
N GLN A 30 -8.55 -4.37 -15.38
CA GLN A 30 -9.21 -3.19 -15.95
C GLN A 30 -8.40 -2.49 -17.06
N GLN A 31 -7.22 -2.99 -17.42
CA GLN A 31 -6.30 -2.38 -18.39
C GLN A 31 -5.94 -0.91 -18.05
N ARG A 32 -5.72 -0.61 -16.77
CA ARG A 32 -5.37 0.73 -16.26
C ARG A 32 -3.88 0.84 -15.93
N TYR A 33 -3.34 2.07 -16.00
CA TYR A 33 -1.96 2.42 -15.64
C TYR A 33 -0.88 1.51 -16.29
N PRO A 34 -0.79 1.49 -17.63
CA PRO A 34 0.22 0.68 -18.31
C PRO A 34 1.63 1.07 -17.86
N GLY A 35 2.47 0.07 -17.58
CA GLY A 35 3.85 0.27 -17.12
C GLY A 35 4.01 0.58 -15.63
N LEU A 36 2.92 0.59 -14.84
CA LEU A 36 3.02 0.61 -13.39
C LEU A 36 3.65 -0.70 -12.89
N THR A 37 4.76 -0.60 -12.16
CA THR A 37 5.48 -1.75 -11.61
C THR A 37 5.28 -1.85 -10.11
N LEU A 38 5.47 -3.06 -9.57
CA LEU A 38 5.38 -3.31 -8.13
C LEU A 38 6.35 -2.43 -7.34
N ALA A 39 7.61 -2.33 -7.78
CA ALA A 39 8.61 -1.50 -7.13
C ALA A 39 8.25 0.00 -7.14
N ARG A 40 7.71 0.52 -8.25
CA ARG A 40 7.28 1.94 -8.32
C ARG A 40 6.12 2.20 -7.37
N LEU A 41 5.20 1.25 -7.27
CA LEU A 41 4.02 1.38 -6.43
C LEU A 41 4.36 1.27 -4.93
N GLU A 42 5.18 0.30 -4.56
CA GLU A 42 5.68 0.15 -3.18
C GLU A 42 6.43 1.41 -2.74
N HIS A 43 7.33 1.92 -3.59
CA HIS A 43 8.04 3.16 -3.29
C HIS A 43 7.08 4.35 -3.11
N ALA A 44 6.04 4.46 -3.93
CA ALA A 44 5.06 5.54 -3.81
C ALA A 44 4.21 5.40 -2.53
N ILE A 45 3.80 4.18 -2.16
CA ILE A 45 3.10 3.92 -0.90
C ILE A 45 4.00 4.33 0.29
N GLU A 46 5.26 3.92 0.29
CA GLU A 46 6.22 4.24 1.34
C GLU A 46 6.50 5.75 1.44
N SER A 47 6.71 6.43 0.31
CA SER A 47 7.08 7.86 0.29
C SER A 47 5.92 8.81 0.55
N GLU A 48 4.74 8.50 -0.02
CA GLU A 48 3.55 9.34 0.07
C GLU A 48 2.68 8.96 1.26
N LEU A 49 2.25 7.71 1.37
CA LEU A 49 1.31 7.31 2.43
C LEU A 49 2.03 7.14 3.78
N GLU A 50 3.02 6.24 3.85
CA GLU A 50 3.74 6.04 5.12
C GLU A 50 4.52 7.31 5.49
N GLY A 51 5.25 7.88 4.53
CA GLY A 51 6.05 9.08 4.71
C GLY A 51 5.24 10.28 5.22
N PHE A 52 3.98 10.43 4.81
CA PHE A 52 3.08 11.46 5.32
C PHE A 52 2.91 11.36 6.85
N TYR A 53 2.53 10.18 7.36
CA TYR A 53 2.29 9.99 8.79
C TYR A 53 3.59 10.05 9.60
N LEU A 54 4.70 9.57 9.05
CA LEU A 54 6.01 9.67 9.68
C LEU A 54 6.43 11.14 9.88
N ARG A 55 6.22 12.00 8.87
CA ARG A 55 6.51 13.44 8.97
C ARG A 55 5.58 14.14 9.97
N GLN A 56 4.31 13.75 10.03
CA GLN A 56 3.31 14.41 10.88
C GLN A 56 3.36 13.98 12.35
N HIS A 57 3.66 12.71 12.62
CA HIS A 57 3.53 12.13 13.97
C HIS A 57 4.83 11.56 14.55
N GLY A 58 5.95 11.70 13.81
CA GLY A 58 7.23 11.09 14.15
C GLY A 58 7.24 9.58 13.88
N ARG A 59 8.44 8.98 13.91
CA ARG A 59 8.65 7.62 13.42
C ARG A 59 7.73 6.57 14.05
N ARG A 60 7.69 6.46 15.38
CA ARG A 60 6.95 5.38 16.05
C ARG A 60 5.44 5.47 15.83
N ARG A 61 4.84 6.62 16.17
CA ARG A 61 3.39 6.82 16.04
C ARG A 61 2.97 6.89 14.57
N GLY A 62 3.79 7.51 13.72
CA GLY A 62 3.56 7.55 12.28
C GLY A 62 3.52 6.15 11.67
N GLN A 63 4.44 5.26 12.05
CA GLN A 63 4.44 3.87 11.58
C GLN A 63 3.20 3.10 12.05
N GLU A 64 2.76 3.29 13.29
CA GLU A 64 1.55 2.65 13.81
C GLU A 64 0.31 3.08 13.02
N ILE A 65 0.18 4.37 12.71
CA ILE A 65 -0.93 4.91 11.93
C ILE A 65 -0.85 4.44 10.47
N ALA A 66 0.32 4.51 9.85
CA ALA A 66 0.53 4.06 8.48
C ALA A 66 0.22 2.57 8.33
N CYS A 67 0.66 1.74 9.28
CA CYS A 67 0.36 0.31 9.29
C CYS A 67 -1.15 0.06 9.41
N ALA A 68 -1.85 0.78 10.29
CA ALA A 68 -3.30 0.67 10.42
C ALA A 68 -4.03 1.09 9.12
N LEU A 69 -3.60 2.19 8.50
CA LEU A 69 -4.14 2.61 7.20
C LEU A 69 -3.95 1.51 6.14
N LEU A 70 -2.74 0.97 5.99
CA LEU A 70 -2.45 -0.06 4.98
C LEU A 70 -3.30 -1.32 5.20
N ASP A 71 -3.54 -1.69 6.46
CA ASP A 71 -4.45 -2.79 6.80
C ASP A 71 -5.90 -2.45 6.38
N ASP A 72 -6.36 -1.21 6.58
CA ASP A 72 -7.70 -0.74 6.16
C ASP A 72 -7.87 -0.65 4.63
N LEU A 73 -6.77 -0.52 3.88
CA LEU A 73 -6.80 -0.55 2.40
C LEU A 73 -7.07 -1.97 1.88
N LEU A 74 -6.82 -3.00 2.68
CA LEU A 74 -7.11 -4.39 2.33
C LEU A 74 -8.54 -4.75 2.76
N ALA A 75 -9.24 -5.49 1.91
CA ALA A 75 -10.52 -6.08 2.30
C ALA A 75 -10.27 -7.29 3.19
N THR A 76 -11.13 -7.48 4.19
CA THR A 76 -11.15 -8.70 4.98
C THR A 76 -11.68 -9.84 4.11
N GLY A 77 -10.98 -10.98 4.12
CA GLY A 77 -11.34 -12.12 3.30
C GLY A 77 -10.86 -13.44 3.91
N PRO A 78 -11.26 -14.58 3.33
CA PRO A 78 -10.77 -15.87 3.75
C PRO A 78 -9.23 -15.91 3.73
N LEU A 79 -8.60 -16.52 4.72
CA LEU A 79 -7.12 -16.57 4.84
C LEU A 79 -6.38 -17.15 3.61
N LYS A 80 -7.09 -17.87 2.73
CA LYS A 80 -6.54 -18.50 1.53
C LYS A 80 -6.76 -17.70 0.25
N SER A 81 -7.52 -16.61 0.28
CA SER A 81 -7.74 -15.79 -0.92
C SER A 81 -6.52 -14.91 -1.20
N ALA A 82 -6.35 -14.55 -2.47
CA ALA A 82 -5.44 -13.47 -2.82
C ALA A 82 -5.87 -12.17 -2.09
N PRO A 83 -4.92 -11.30 -1.70
CA PRO A 83 -5.27 -10.02 -1.11
C PRO A 83 -6.07 -9.20 -2.13
N CYS A 84 -7.16 -8.60 -1.65
CA CYS A 84 -8.01 -7.70 -2.42
C CYS A 84 -8.13 -6.36 -1.68
N LEU A 85 -8.40 -5.31 -2.43
CA LEU A 85 -8.56 -3.97 -1.85
C LEU A 85 -9.97 -3.76 -1.33
N SER A 86 -10.07 -3.06 -0.20
CA SER A 86 -11.32 -2.43 0.23
C SER A 86 -11.71 -1.32 -0.76
N PHE A 87 -12.92 -0.78 -0.63
CA PHE A 87 -13.33 0.38 -1.43
C PHE A 87 -12.38 1.57 -1.20
N LEU A 88 -12.01 1.83 0.05
CA LEU A 88 -11.02 2.85 0.40
C LEU A 88 -9.68 2.56 -0.28
N GLY A 89 -9.22 1.31 -0.23
CA GLY A 89 -8.02 0.85 -0.93
C GLY A 89 -8.04 1.17 -2.41
N GLN A 90 -9.15 0.90 -3.10
CA GLN A 90 -9.28 1.21 -4.53
C GLN A 90 -9.20 2.71 -4.80
N VAL A 91 -9.91 3.53 -4.03
CA VAL A 91 -9.91 5.00 -4.20
C VAL A 91 -8.51 5.59 -3.98
N VAL A 92 -7.86 5.23 -2.87
CA VAL A 92 -6.52 5.74 -2.51
C VAL A 92 -5.49 5.31 -3.54
N MET A 93 -5.50 4.04 -3.94
CA MET A 93 -4.54 3.53 -4.91
C MET A 93 -4.77 4.09 -6.31
N ASP A 94 -6.00 4.43 -6.65
CA ASP A 94 -6.31 5.11 -7.91
C ASP A 94 -5.73 6.52 -7.95
N GLU A 95 -5.98 7.30 -6.90
CA GLU A 95 -5.44 8.65 -6.78
C GLU A 95 -3.91 8.64 -6.77
N LEU A 96 -3.30 7.75 -5.97
CA LEU A 96 -1.85 7.60 -5.90
C LEU A 96 -1.27 7.21 -7.27
N SER A 97 -1.90 6.28 -7.97
CA SER A 97 -1.43 5.82 -9.29
C SER A 97 -1.58 6.88 -10.37
N GLY A 98 -2.63 7.69 -10.34
CA GLY A 98 -2.78 8.88 -11.19
C GLY A 98 -1.59 9.83 -11.02
N ARG A 99 -1.23 10.14 -9.77
CA ARG A 99 -0.08 11.01 -9.47
C ARG A 99 1.24 10.43 -9.97
N ILE A 100 1.48 9.13 -9.77
CA ILE A 100 2.73 8.46 -10.24
C ILE A 100 2.79 8.40 -11.77
N HIS A 101 1.66 8.25 -12.43
CA HIS A 101 1.57 8.15 -13.89
C HIS A 101 1.80 9.52 -14.55
N ASP A 102 1.22 10.58 -13.98
CA ASP A 102 1.37 11.95 -14.48
C ASP A 102 2.72 12.57 -14.09
N ALA A 103 3.36 12.04 -13.04
CA ALA A 103 4.72 12.44 -12.67
C ALA A 103 5.70 12.04 -13.78
N ARG A 104 6.37 13.06 -14.36
CA ARG A 104 7.46 12.87 -15.33
C ARG A 104 8.51 11.93 -14.72
N PRO A 105 8.98 10.89 -15.44
CA PRO A 105 10.02 10.03 -14.90
C PRO A 105 11.24 10.88 -14.52
N LEU A 106 11.66 10.76 -13.25
CA LEU A 106 12.92 11.35 -12.78
C LEU A 106 14.04 10.66 -13.56
N HIS A 107 14.65 11.39 -14.50
CA HIS A 107 15.83 10.98 -15.26
C HIS A 107 17.10 11.20 -14.43
#